data_AF-A0A958GQ06-F1
#
_entry.id   AF-A0A958GQ06-F1
#
_cell.length_a   1.000
_cell.length_b   1.000
_cell.length_c   1.000
_cell.angle_alpha   90.00
_cell.angle_beta   90.00
_cell.angle_gamma   90.00
#
_symmetry.space_group_name_H-M   'P 1'
#
loop_
_entity.id
_entity.type
_entity.pdbx_description
1 polymer ?
#
loop_
_entity_poly.entity_id
_entity_poly.type
_entity_poly.pdbx_seq_one_letter_code
_entity_poly.pdbx_strand_id
1 'polypeptide(L)'
;METKWPLLATNLRRLGGVLLAAAAGTFLVQGWLGGDSMQRYFTFAGFTAVLIAAALLTGIRLQDTKGARVYVAVTLGALPALMAQLGAILLALVSGPMESVPLAFRFQAAPSLAVTAAGAVGGVLLWLGSRFGLRVLSSSHLHSLLKVFIFGNLLLLVPTRDPEAIAVLMSVQVVWLTFLNLRSLTDLTTSEGILARVTVAFPCLLLGVRNASFYPNTPLFYAAMFGAAWLVMFVWSRALLRESIAEKFQACSIFPALISFAYAAEAFGVDDRFAIPAIGVPFAGFLLASSFSAVGSGRGYRKLASFIAVASCGHYLLHVGGTSASLLSLLTGAVLVATASAIQERNVLAAGMVLSAVGMLYHLRFAITLYSLSPWLSLAVAGIVVVMLSTVVERYHRTLVRLHGSASAALKNWS
;
A
#
# COMPACT_ATOMS: atom_id res chain seq x y z
N MET A 1 -16.08 -45.92 -4.50
CA MET A 1 -15.07 -45.71 -3.44
C MET A 1 -13.77 -45.06 -3.94
N GLU A 2 -13.50 -45.06 -5.25
CA GLU A 2 -12.27 -44.50 -5.86
C GLU A 2 -12.09 -42.98 -5.75
N THR A 3 -13.15 -42.22 -5.48
CA THR A 3 -13.09 -40.75 -5.37
C THR A 3 -12.55 -40.23 -4.04
N LYS A 4 -12.38 -41.09 -3.01
CA LYS A 4 -12.00 -40.65 -1.66
C LYS A 4 -10.47 -40.50 -1.46
N TRP A 5 -9.66 -41.33 -2.11
CA TRP A 5 -8.20 -41.31 -2.01
C TRP A 5 -7.53 -39.99 -2.47
N PRO A 6 -7.89 -39.37 -3.60
CA PRO A 6 -7.26 -38.13 -4.04
C PRO A 6 -7.60 -36.94 -3.14
N LEU A 7 -8.80 -36.93 -2.54
CA LEU A 7 -9.20 -35.92 -1.55
C LEU A 7 -8.41 -36.07 -0.26
N LEU A 8 -8.23 -37.32 0.22
CA LEU A 8 -7.41 -37.61 1.40
C LEU A 8 -5.97 -37.15 1.20
N ALA A 9 -5.34 -37.49 0.08
CA ALA A 9 -3.97 -37.06 -0.23
C ALA A 9 -3.84 -35.53 -0.32
N THR A 10 -4.83 -34.85 -0.89
CA THR A 10 -4.85 -33.38 -0.95
C THR A 10 -4.97 -32.75 0.43
N ASN A 11 -5.82 -33.29 1.30
CA ASN A 11 -5.99 -32.82 2.67
C ASN A 11 -4.74 -33.07 3.52
N LEU A 12 -4.10 -34.23 3.39
CA LEU A 12 -2.84 -34.54 4.07
C LEU A 12 -1.72 -33.60 3.63
N ARG A 13 -1.61 -33.26 2.35
CA ARG A 13 -0.63 -32.27 1.86
C ARG A 13 -0.89 -30.87 2.42
N ARG A 14 -2.15 -30.43 2.47
CA ARG A 14 -2.54 -29.15 3.07
C ARG A 14 -2.20 -29.12 4.55
N LEU A 15 -2.54 -30.18 5.28
CA LEU A 15 -2.22 -30.33 6.70
C LEU A 15 -0.70 -30.31 6.92
N GLY A 16 0.07 -31.06 6.12
CA GLY A 16 1.53 -31.04 6.18
C GLY A 16 2.13 -29.65 5.90
N GLY A 17 1.62 -28.93 4.91
CA GLY A 17 2.01 -27.54 4.65
C GLY A 17 1.72 -26.59 5.81
N VAL A 18 0.53 -26.71 6.41
CA VAL A 18 0.14 -25.95 7.61
C VAL A 18 1.04 -26.30 8.79
N LEU A 19 1.33 -27.57 9.03
CA LEU A 19 2.23 -28.02 10.10
C LEU A 19 3.66 -27.51 9.87
N LEU A 20 4.16 -27.50 8.64
CA LEU A 20 5.48 -26.94 8.31
C LEU A 20 5.51 -25.43 8.53
N ALA A 21 4.47 -24.70 8.12
CA ALA A 21 4.36 -23.27 8.36
C ALA A 21 4.24 -22.96 9.87
N ALA A 22 3.47 -23.76 10.60
CA ALA A 22 3.35 -23.67 12.05
C ALA A 22 4.68 -23.98 12.74
N ALA A 23 5.41 -25.01 12.30
CA ALA A 23 6.74 -25.35 12.81
C ALA A 23 7.77 -24.25 12.54
N ALA A 24 7.74 -23.65 11.36
CA ALA A 24 8.58 -22.49 11.05
C ALA A 24 8.21 -21.30 11.95
N GLY A 25 6.91 -21.04 12.14
CA GLY A 25 6.41 -19.99 13.03
C GLY A 25 6.77 -20.22 14.50
N THR A 26 6.63 -21.45 15.02
CA THR A 26 7.01 -21.78 16.39
C THR A 26 8.51 -21.75 16.57
N PHE A 27 9.31 -22.18 15.59
CA PHE A 27 10.76 -21.99 15.60
C PHE A 27 11.12 -20.50 15.70
N LEU A 28 10.42 -19.66 14.94
CA LEU A 28 10.51 -18.20 15.00
C LEU A 28 9.95 -17.57 16.28
N VAL A 29 9.42 -18.31 17.25
CA VAL A 29 8.95 -17.75 18.53
C VAL A 29 9.66 -18.41 19.72
N GLN A 30 9.77 -19.74 19.72
CA GLN A 30 10.32 -20.56 20.80
C GLN A 30 11.84 -20.75 20.72
N GLY A 31 12.43 -20.72 19.52
CA GLY A 31 13.89 -20.86 19.33
C GLY A 31 14.73 -19.73 19.95
N TRP A 32 14.08 -18.76 20.60
CA TRP A 32 14.70 -17.51 21.03
C TRP A 32 15.15 -17.47 22.50
N LEU A 33 14.90 -18.51 23.30
CA LEU A 33 15.18 -18.47 24.73
C LEU A 33 16.56 -19.04 25.14
N GLY A 34 17.32 -19.69 24.24
CA GLY A 34 18.59 -20.34 24.65
C GLY A 34 19.76 -20.36 23.66
N GLY A 35 19.57 -20.10 22.37
CA GLY A 35 20.66 -20.17 21.37
C GLY A 35 21.33 -18.82 21.10
N ASP A 36 22.58 -18.83 20.64
CA ASP A 36 23.25 -17.64 20.09
C ASP A 36 22.53 -17.14 18.81
N SER A 37 22.64 -15.85 18.52
CA SER A 37 22.03 -15.20 17.34
C SER A 37 22.44 -15.89 16.03
N MET A 38 23.71 -16.29 15.90
CA MET A 38 24.20 -16.97 14.71
C MET A 38 23.69 -18.41 14.60
N GLN A 39 23.62 -19.12 15.73
CA GLN A 39 23.08 -20.48 15.76
C GLN A 39 21.62 -20.50 15.30
N ARG A 40 20.81 -19.54 15.76
CA ARG A 40 19.42 -19.38 15.34
C ARG A 40 19.33 -19.16 13.83
N TYR A 41 20.13 -18.24 13.31
CA TYR A 41 20.16 -17.93 11.89
C TYR A 41 20.55 -19.15 11.03
N PHE A 42 21.66 -19.83 11.35
CA PHE A 42 22.12 -20.97 10.57
C PHE A 42 21.18 -22.18 10.69
N THR A 43 20.52 -22.37 11.83
CA THR A 43 19.50 -23.41 11.98
C THR A 43 18.29 -23.12 11.09
N PHE A 44 17.82 -21.88 11.05
CA PHE A 44 16.71 -21.48 10.17
C PHE A 44 17.10 -21.52 8.69
N ALA A 45 18.33 -21.11 8.36
CA ALA A 45 18.90 -21.21 7.03
C ALA A 45 19.00 -22.68 6.58
N GLY A 46 19.46 -23.57 7.46
CA GLY A 46 19.51 -25.01 7.22
C GLY A 46 18.13 -25.60 6.98
N PHE A 47 17.14 -25.24 7.80
CA PHE A 47 15.74 -25.63 7.58
C PHE A 47 15.23 -25.15 6.21
N THR A 48 15.49 -23.89 5.86
CA THR A 48 15.11 -23.32 4.56
C THR A 48 15.80 -24.03 3.39
N ALA A 49 17.08 -24.39 3.54
CA ALA A 49 17.83 -25.17 2.56
C ALA A 49 17.23 -26.57 2.36
N VAL A 50 16.84 -27.24 3.46
CA VAL A 50 16.15 -28.53 3.42
C VAL A 50 14.80 -28.41 2.71
N LEU A 51 14.04 -27.34 2.95
CA LEU A 51 12.78 -27.11 2.22
C LEU A 51 13.01 -26.91 0.71
N ILE A 52 14.03 -26.16 0.30
CA ILE A 52 14.42 -26.00 -1.11
C ILE A 52 14.80 -27.36 -1.71
N ALA A 53 15.64 -28.14 -1.02
CA ALA A 53 16.07 -29.45 -1.47
C ALA A 53 14.89 -30.44 -1.58
N ALA A 54 13.97 -30.43 -0.60
CA ALA A 54 12.76 -31.23 -0.63
C ALA A 54 11.84 -30.84 -1.79
N ALA A 55 11.69 -29.54 -2.05
CA ALA A 55 10.93 -29.03 -3.20
C ALA A 55 11.54 -29.50 -4.55
N LEU A 56 12.86 -29.45 -4.67
CA LEU A 56 13.58 -29.91 -5.86
C LEU A 56 13.48 -31.43 -6.02
N LEU A 57 13.70 -32.20 -4.96
CA LEU A 57 13.65 -33.66 -4.99
C LEU A 57 12.24 -34.16 -5.34
N THR A 58 11.21 -33.58 -4.72
CA THR A 58 9.81 -33.94 -5.01
C THR A 58 9.40 -33.56 -6.43
N GLY A 59 9.85 -32.39 -6.92
CA GLY A 59 9.56 -31.93 -8.27
C GLY A 59 10.27 -32.70 -9.38
N ILE A 60 11.57 -33.00 -9.19
CA ILE A 60 12.42 -33.63 -10.21
C ILE A 60 12.35 -35.16 -10.13
N ARG A 61 12.57 -35.73 -8.94
CA ARG A 61 12.74 -37.19 -8.76
C ARG A 61 11.41 -37.92 -8.60
N LEU A 62 10.49 -37.36 -7.82
CA LEU A 62 9.17 -37.98 -7.58
C LEU A 62 8.12 -37.54 -8.60
N GLN A 63 8.41 -36.52 -9.42
CA GLN A 63 7.46 -35.93 -10.38
C GLN A 63 6.13 -35.49 -9.74
N ASP A 64 6.11 -35.26 -8.42
CA ASP A 64 4.92 -34.79 -7.70
C ASP A 64 4.90 -33.26 -7.66
N THR A 65 4.32 -32.70 -8.72
CA THR A 65 4.16 -31.24 -8.88
C THR A 65 3.35 -30.62 -7.75
N LYS A 66 2.36 -31.33 -7.19
CA LYS A 66 1.50 -30.81 -6.13
C LYS A 66 2.23 -30.76 -4.79
N GLY A 67 2.99 -31.80 -4.47
CA GLY A 67 3.86 -31.84 -3.29
C GLY A 67 4.93 -30.76 -3.34
N ALA A 68 5.63 -30.65 -4.48
CA ALA A 68 6.68 -29.64 -4.68
C ALA A 68 6.18 -28.21 -4.46
N ARG A 69 4.94 -27.89 -4.89
CA ARG A 69 4.32 -26.56 -4.71
C ARG A 69 4.16 -26.18 -3.24
N VAL A 70 3.84 -27.13 -2.36
CA VAL A 70 3.69 -26.85 -0.93
C VAL A 70 5.04 -26.45 -0.33
N TYR A 71 6.10 -27.23 -0.62
CA TYR A 71 7.45 -26.89 -0.15
C TYR A 71 7.95 -25.56 -0.72
N VAL A 72 7.67 -25.28 -2.00
CA VAL A 72 7.97 -23.98 -2.62
C VAL A 72 7.26 -22.84 -1.91
N ALA A 73 5.97 -22.95 -1.63
CA ALA A 73 5.20 -21.89 -0.99
C ALA A 73 5.74 -21.59 0.42
N VAL A 74 6.04 -22.63 1.21
CA VAL A 74 6.63 -22.48 2.54
C VAL A 74 8.03 -21.87 2.45
N THR A 75 8.85 -22.31 1.50
CA THR A 75 10.19 -21.74 1.26
C THR A 75 10.11 -20.25 0.95
N LEU A 76 9.25 -19.85 0.02
CA LEU A 76 9.10 -18.45 -0.37
C LEU A 76 8.58 -17.57 0.78
N GLY A 77 7.79 -18.13 1.70
CA GLY A 77 7.41 -17.45 2.95
C GLY A 77 8.54 -17.40 3.98
N ALA A 78 9.41 -18.41 4.04
CA ALA A 78 10.54 -18.46 4.97
C ALA A 78 11.67 -17.50 4.58
N LEU A 79 11.89 -17.24 3.28
CA LEU A 79 12.98 -16.38 2.81
C LEU A 79 12.93 -14.95 3.40
N PRO A 80 11.79 -14.23 3.42
CA PRO A 80 11.74 -12.90 4.02
C PRO A 80 11.94 -12.93 5.54
N ALA A 81 11.51 -13.98 6.23
CA ALA A 81 11.83 -14.16 7.63
C ALA A 81 13.34 -14.36 7.85
N LEU A 82 14.01 -15.13 7.00
CA LEU A 82 15.46 -15.33 7.04
C LEU A 82 16.21 -14.00 6.80
N MET A 83 15.76 -13.20 5.82
CA MET A 83 16.36 -11.89 5.55
C MET A 83 16.10 -10.89 6.68
N ALA A 84 14.93 -10.92 7.30
CA ALA A 84 14.64 -10.08 8.47
C ALA A 84 15.52 -10.43 9.68
N GLN A 85 15.82 -11.71 9.90
CA GLN A 85 16.79 -12.13 10.93
C GLN A 85 18.20 -11.60 10.62
N LEU A 86 18.65 -11.74 9.37
CA LEU A 86 19.95 -11.21 8.94
C LEU A 86 20.02 -9.69 9.11
N GLY A 87 18.96 -8.96 8.73
CA GLY A 87 18.85 -7.52 8.94
C GLY A 87 18.90 -7.13 10.42
N ALA A 88 18.33 -7.95 11.31
CA ALA A 88 18.41 -7.71 12.75
C ALA A 88 19.82 -7.95 13.32
N ILE A 89 20.55 -8.95 12.81
CA ILE A 89 21.97 -9.20 13.16
C ILE A 89 22.85 -8.06 12.65
N LEU A 90 22.65 -7.62 11.40
CA LEU A 90 23.36 -6.47 10.81
C LEU A 90 23.15 -5.21 11.64
N LEU A 91 21.93 -4.97 12.08
CA LEU A 91 21.64 -3.83 12.94
C LEU A 91 22.29 -3.96 14.32
N ALA A 92 22.31 -5.15 14.93
CA ALA A 92 23.01 -5.37 16.19
C ALA A 92 24.53 -5.12 16.06
N LEU A 93 25.11 -5.38 14.89
CA LEU A 93 26.51 -5.05 14.59
C LEU A 93 26.74 -3.54 14.48
N VAL A 94 25.82 -2.78 13.88
CA VAL A 94 25.97 -1.33 13.65
C VAL A 94 25.61 -0.51 14.89
N SER A 95 24.49 -0.83 15.55
CA SER A 95 23.91 -0.02 16.63
C SER A 95 24.06 -0.65 18.03
N GLY A 96 24.61 -1.86 18.13
CA GLY A 96 24.66 -2.62 19.38
C GLY A 96 23.32 -3.29 19.76
N PRO A 97 23.31 -4.08 20.84
CA PRO A 97 22.09 -4.70 21.36
C PRO A 97 21.18 -3.62 21.96
N MET A 98 19.88 -3.67 21.62
CA MET A 98 18.90 -2.73 22.18
C MET A 98 18.07 -3.39 23.28
N GLU A 99 18.02 -2.73 24.44
CA GLU A 99 17.29 -3.23 25.61
C GLU A 99 15.77 -2.99 25.52
N SER A 100 15.30 -2.07 24.69
CA SER A 100 13.87 -1.78 24.55
C SER A 100 13.05 -2.87 23.86
N VAL A 101 13.72 -3.84 23.23
CA VAL A 101 13.08 -4.95 22.50
C VAL A 101 12.91 -6.15 23.45
N PRO A 102 11.80 -6.94 23.39
CA PRO A 102 11.65 -8.13 24.22
C PRO A 102 12.84 -9.09 24.08
N LEU A 103 13.22 -9.78 25.16
CA LEU A 103 14.41 -10.64 25.20
C LEU A 103 14.46 -11.65 24.05
N ALA A 104 13.29 -12.18 23.67
CA ALA A 104 13.17 -13.02 22.49
C ALA A 104 13.80 -12.29 21.29
N PHE A 105 13.33 -11.11 20.91
CA PHE A 105 13.77 -10.38 19.71
C PHE A 105 15.11 -9.64 19.80
N ARG A 106 15.90 -9.85 20.86
CA ARG A 106 17.23 -9.24 21.01
C ARG A 106 18.28 -10.07 20.29
N PHE A 107 18.89 -9.47 19.26
CA PHE A 107 20.06 -10.03 18.60
C PHE A 107 21.34 -9.44 19.18
N GLN A 108 22.36 -10.28 19.33
CA GLN A 108 23.68 -9.88 19.81
C GLN A 108 24.59 -9.58 18.62
N ALA A 109 25.55 -8.69 18.82
CA ALA A 109 26.58 -8.42 17.82
C ALA A 109 27.42 -9.68 17.60
N ALA A 110 27.40 -10.18 16.37
CA ALA A 110 28.22 -11.32 15.98
C ALA A 110 29.53 -10.85 15.33
N PRO A 111 30.59 -11.69 15.32
CA PRO A 111 31.82 -11.38 14.60
C PRO A 111 31.54 -11.04 13.12
N SER A 112 32.21 -10.04 12.58
CA SER A 112 32.00 -9.55 11.20
C SER A 112 32.13 -10.65 10.13
N LEU A 113 33.08 -11.58 10.32
CA LEU A 113 33.25 -12.75 9.46
C LEU A 113 32.00 -13.65 9.47
N ALA A 114 31.42 -13.87 10.64
CA ALA A 114 30.24 -14.71 10.80
C ALA A 114 29.01 -14.06 10.13
N VAL A 115 28.84 -12.74 10.29
CA VAL A 115 27.79 -11.96 9.60
C VAL A 115 27.97 -12.00 8.08
N THR A 116 29.20 -11.90 7.59
CA THR A 116 29.51 -12.01 6.15
C THR A 116 29.16 -13.39 5.60
N ALA A 117 29.54 -14.46 6.33
CA ALA A 117 29.17 -15.83 5.97
C ALA A 117 27.65 -16.03 5.98
N ALA A 118 26.95 -15.49 6.99
CA ALA A 118 25.49 -15.50 7.05
C ALA A 118 24.86 -14.76 5.87
N GLY A 119 25.40 -13.61 5.48
CA GLY A 119 24.98 -12.86 4.30
C GLY A 119 25.18 -13.63 3.00
N ALA A 120 26.32 -14.31 2.83
CA ALA A 120 26.59 -15.15 1.67
C ALA A 120 25.59 -16.33 1.58
N VAL A 121 25.41 -17.07 2.67
CA VAL A 121 24.44 -18.19 2.74
C VAL A 121 23.02 -17.68 2.48
N GLY A 122 22.64 -16.58 3.12
CA GLY A 122 21.32 -15.96 2.96
C GLY A 122 21.06 -15.50 1.52
N GLY A 123 22.05 -14.87 0.88
CA GLY A 123 21.97 -14.44 -0.51
C GLY A 123 21.83 -15.59 -1.49
N VAL A 124 22.59 -16.69 -1.29
CA VAL A 124 22.47 -17.90 -2.10
C VAL A 124 21.09 -18.54 -1.95
N LEU A 125 20.59 -18.69 -0.71
CA LEU A 125 19.27 -19.25 -0.45
C LEU A 125 18.16 -18.36 -1.01
N LEU A 126 18.28 -17.03 -0.86
CA LEU A 126 17.35 -16.07 -1.44
C LEU A 126 17.32 -16.21 -2.96
N TRP A 127 18.47 -16.23 -3.64
CA TRP A 127 18.53 -16.33 -5.10
C TRP A 127 17.99 -17.67 -5.60
N LEU A 128 18.46 -18.80 -5.05
CA LEU A 128 18.03 -20.14 -5.48
C LEU A 128 16.55 -20.39 -5.17
N GLY A 129 16.14 -20.13 -3.93
CA GLY A 129 14.78 -20.37 -3.46
C GLY A 129 13.76 -19.49 -4.17
N SER A 130 14.06 -18.21 -4.39
CA SER A 130 13.17 -17.32 -5.14
C SER A 130 13.10 -17.68 -6.63
N ARG A 131 14.24 -17.97 -7.28
CA ARG A 131 14.27 -18.35 -8.69
C ARG A 131 13.50 -19.64 -8.95
N PHE A 132 13.74 -20.67 -8.14
CA PHE A 132 13.03 -21.94 -8.28
C PHE A 132 11.56 -21.79 -7.91
N GLY A 133 11.27 -21.19 -6.76
CA GLY A 133 9.92 -21.07 -6.26
C GLY A 133 9.01 -20.25 -7.16
N LEU A 134 9.47 -19.08 -7.60
CA LEU A 134 8.69 -18.23 -8.51
C LEU A 134 8.57 -18.85 -9.91
N ARG A 135 9.55 -19.65 -10.37
CA ARG A 135 9.43 -20.36 -11.66
C ARG A 135 8.33 -21.42 -11.62
N VAL A 136 8.14 -22.06 -10.47
CA VAL A 136 7.08 -23.05 -10.24
C VAL A 136 5.71 -22.37 -10.18
N LEU A 137 5.61 -21.16 -9.62
CA LEU A 137 4.34 -20.43 -9.52
C LEU A 137 3.95 -19.66 -10.80
N SER A 138 4.92 -19.02 -11.45
CA SER A 138 4.69 -18.23 -12.66
C SER A 138 5.97 -18.11 -13.49
N SER A 139 6.13 -19.04 -14.43
CA SER A 139 7.26 -19.04 -15.36
C SER A 139 7.24 -17.85 -16.33
N SER A 140 6.05 -17.39 -16.74
CA SER A 140 5.88 -16.29 -17.70
C SER A 140 6.40 -14.95 -17.18
N HIS A 141 6.23 -14.68 -15.88
CA HIS A 141 6.60 -13.40 -15.26
C HIS A 141 7.76 -13.52 -14.27
N LEU A 142 8.55 -14.59 -14.38
CA LEU A 142 9.63 -14.92 -13.45
C LEU A 142 10.56 -13.73 -13.19
N HIS A 143 11.06 -13.07 -14.24
CA HIS A 143 12.03 -11.99 -14.08
C HIS A 143 11.45 -10.77 -13.33
N SER A 144 10.20 -10.39 -13.62
CA SER A 144 9.53 -9.29 -12.93
C SER A 144 9.30 -9.63 -11.46
N LEU A 145 8.74 -10.80 -11.17
CA LEU A 145 8.49 -11.25 -9.80
C LEU A 145 9.79 -11.41 -9.00
N LEU A 146 10.83 -11.97 -9.62
CA LEU A 146 12.14 -12.17 -9.00
C LEU A 146 12.79 -10.85 -8.61
N LYS A 147 12.76 -9.84 -9.50
CA LYS A 147 13.31 -8.51 -9.21
C LYS A 147 12.63 -7.90 -7.99
N VAL A 148 11.31 -7.94 -7.91
CA VAL A 148 10.57 -7.36 -6.78
C VAL A 148 10.80 -8.14 -5.50
N PHE A 149 10.77 -9.47 -5.57
CA PHE A 149 10.97 -10.29 -4.41
C PHE A 149 12.36 -10.07 -3.82
N ILE A 150 13.40 -10.13 -4.65
CA ILE A 150 14.77 -9.87 -4.21
C ILE A 150 14.89 -8.44 -3.67
N PHE A 151 14.40 -7.44 -4.41
CA PHE A 151 14.44 -6.05 -3.96
C PHE A 151 13.76 -5.85 -2.60
N GLY A 152 12.55 -6.36 -2.43
CA GLY A 152 11.82 -6.28 -1.16
C GLY A 152 12.53 -6.98 0.00
N ASN A 153 13.21 -8.10 -0.29
CA ASN A 153 14.04 -8.80 0.69
C ASN A 153 15.32 -8.02 1.04
N LEU A 154 15.93 -7.34 0.07
CA LEU A 154 17.10 -6.48 0.31
C LEU A 154 16.74 -5.27 1.18
N LEU A 155 15.53 -4.72 1.03
CA LEU A 155 15.06 -3.64 1.92
C LEU A 155 14.97 -4.07 3.39
N LEU A 156 14.72 -5.36 3.67
CA LEU A 156 14.74 -5.90 5.04
C LEU A 156 16.14 -5.94 5.66
N LEU A 157 17.20 -5.86 4.85
CA LEU A 157 18.59 -5.82 5.31
C LEU A 157 19.05 -4.42 5.69
N VAL A 158 18.29 -3.37 5.37
CA VAL A 158 18.63 -2.00 5.75
C VAL A 158 18.64 -1.91 7.28
N PRO A 159 19.79 -1.60 7.91
CA PRO A 159 19.92 -1.59 9.35
C PRO A 159 19.35 -0.29 9.92
N THR A 160 18.03 -0.13 9.85
CA THR A 160 17.31 1.00 10.45
C THR A 160 16.17 0.52 11.35
N ARG A 161 15.97 1.26 12.45
CA ARG A 161 14.81 1.16 13.33
C ARG A 161 14.08 2.51 13.45
N ASP A 162 14.53 3.51 12.70
CA ASP A 162 13.85 4.78 12.65
C ASP A 162 12.49 4.60 11.93
N PRO A 163 11.36 4.87 12.61
CA PRO A 163 10.03 4.65 12.03
C PRO A 163 9.80 5.50 10.77
N GLU A 164 10.43 6.66 10.63
CA GLU A 164 10.33 7.48 9.42
C GLU A 164 11.04 6.83 8.23
N ALA A 165 12.29 6.39 8.43
CA ALA A 165 13.01 5.61 7.42
C ALA A 165 12.21 4.35 7.01
N ILE A 166 11.63 3.63 7.97
CA ILE A 166 10.80 2.45 7.70
C ILE A 166 9.54 2.82 6.90
N ALA A 167 8.88 3.94 7.21
CA ALA A 167 7.74 4.45 6.46
C ALA A 167 8.09 4.73 5.00
N VAL A 168 9.27 5.32 4.74
CA VAL A 168 9.78 5.57 3.39
C VAL A 168 10.08 4.25 2.66
N LEU A 169 10.79 3.31 3.30
CA LEU A 169 11.08 2.00 2.72
C LEU A 169 9.81 1.23 2.34
N MET A 170 8.81 1.24 3.23
CA MET A 170 7.51 0.63 2.98
C MET A 170 6.80 1.30 1.79
N SER A 171 6.78 2.63 1.76
CA SER A 171 6.13 3.40 0.68
C SER A 171 6.79 3.11 -0.68
N VAL A 172 8.13 3.12 -0.74
CA VAL A 172 8.89 2.77 -1.94
C VAL A 172 8.54 1.36 -2.42
N GLN A 173 8.49 0.39 -1.51
CA GLN A 173 8.17 -0.99 -1.85
C GLN A 173 6.75 -1.13 -2.39
N VAL A 174 5.77 -0.49 -1.77
CA VAL A 174 4.36 -0.55 -2.20
C VAL A 174 4.15 0.14 -3.54
N VAL A 175 4.78 1.29 -3.76
CA VAL A 175 4.76 1.99 -5.06
C VAL A 175 5.36 1.11 -6.15
N TRP A 176 6.52 0.49 -5.88
CA TRP A 176 7.18 -0.41 -6.81
C TRP A 176 6.33 -1.64 -7.14
N LEU A 177 5.73 -2.28 -6.12
CA LEU A 177 4.79 -3.39 -6.28
C LEU A 177 3.59 -2.99 -7.13
N THR A 178 3.01 -1.81 -6.86
CA THR A 178 1.85 -1.31 -7.58
C THR A 178 2.16 -1.02 -9.04
N PHE A 179 3.31 -0.38 -9.31
CA PHE A 179 3.76 -0.11 -10.67
C PHE A 179 3.90 -1.38 -11.51
N LEU A 180 4.47 -2.44 -10.93
CA LEU A 180 4.64 -3.70 -11.64
C LEU A 180 3.34 -4.50 -11.75
N ASN A 181 2.47 -4.41 -10.76
CA ASN A 181 1.14 -5.01 -10.84
C ASN A 181 0.31 -4.42 -11.98
N LEU A 182 0.39 -3.10 -12.18
CA LEU A 182 -0.32 -2.38 -13.24
C LEU A 182 0.25 -2.64 -14.64
N ARG A 183 1.55 -2.93 -14.79
CA ARG A 183 2.20 -3.08 -16.09
C ARG A 183 2.40 -4.50 -16.57
N SER A 184 2.73 -5.42 -15.66
CA SER A 184 3.33 -6.71 -16.03
C SER A 184 2.60 -7.91 -15.47
N LEU A 185 1.75 -7.77 -14.46
CA LEU A 185 1.20 -8.92 -13.75
C LEU A 185 -0.29 -9.16 -14.01
N THR A 186 -0.95 -8.36 -14.86
CA THR A 186 -2.41 -8.37 -15.08
C THR A 186 -2.98 -9.76 -15.39
N ASP A 187 -2.21 -10.59 -16.10
CA ASP A 187 -2.68 -11.87 -16.64
C ASP A 187 -2.62 -13.02 -15.61
N LEU A 188 -2.13 -12.73 -14.39
CA LEU A 188 -1.99 -13.68 -13.29
C LEU A 188 -3.29 -13.85 -12.48
N THR A 189 -4.38 -14.19 -13.14
CA THR A 189 -5.69 -14.46 -12.50
C THR A 189 -5.80 -15.86 -11.92
N THR A 190 -4.85 -16.75 -12.22
CA THR A 190 -4.79 -18.11 -11.64
C THR A 190 -4.50 -18.06 -10.15
N SER A 191 -4.91 -19.10 -9.41
CA SER A 191 -4.61 -19.23 -7.98
C SER A 191 -3.11 -19.18 -7.68
N GLU A 192 -2.28 -19.69 -8.60
CA GLU A 192 -0.82 -19.64 -8.53
C GLU A 192 -0.29 -18.22 -8.76
N GLY A 193 -0.89 -17.49 -9.70
CA GLY A 193 -0.62 -16.08 -9.93
C GLY A 193 -0.92 -15.22 -8.71
N ILE A 194 -2.07 -15.45 -8.07
CA ILE A 194 -2.45 -14.79 -6.82
C ILE A 194 -1.44 -15.09 -5.72
N LEU A 195 -1.08 -16.37 -5.54
CA LEU A 195 -0.09 -16.78 -4.55
C LEU A 195 1.27 -16.10 -4.80
N ALA A 196 1.74 -16.05 -6.04
CA ALA A 196 2.98 -15.36 -6.41
C ALA A 196 2.93 -13.87 -6.05
N ARG A 197 1.81 -13.17 -6.33
CA ARG A 197 1.65 -11.76 -5.96
C ARG A 197 1.68 -11.55 -4.45
N VAL A 198 0.98 -12.39 -3.70
CA VAL A 198 0.97 -12.33 -2.22
C VAL A 198 2.37 -12.58 -1.66
N THR A 199 3.08 -13.58 -2.18
CA THR A 199 4.46 -13.87 -1.81
C THR A 199 5.38 -12.69 -2.05
N VAL A 200 5.24 -12.01 -3.19
CA VAL A 200 6.07 -10.86 -3.54
C VAL A 200 5.78 -9.63 -2.66
N ALA A 201 4.56 -9.53 -2.13
CA ALA A 201 4.19 -8.53 -1.13
C ALA A 201 4.63 -8.88 0.29
N PHE A 202 5.00 -10.14 0.57
CA PHE A 202 5.29 -10.61 1.93
C PHE A 202 6.43 -9.86 2.63
N PRO A 203 7.57 -9.49 1.99
CA PRO A 203 8.58 -8.69 2.66
C PRO A 203 8.06 -7.32 3.13
N CYS A 204 7.15 -6.70 2.38
CA CYS A 204 6.51 -5.44 2.76
C CYS A 204 5.61 -5.62 3.99
N LEU A 205 4.82 -6.71 4.01
CA LEU A 205 3.97 -7.04 5.15
C LEU A 205 4.81 -7.29 6.40
N LEU A 206 5.93 -8.01 6.26
CA LEU A 206 6.83 -8.30 7.37
C LEU A 206 7.44 -7.02 7.95
N LEU A 207 7.88 -6.09 7.09
CA LEU A 207 8.41 -4.79 7.49
C LEU A 207 7.36 -3.97 8.28
N GLY A 208 6.13 -3.89 7.78
CA GLY A 208 5.04 -3.19 8.45
C GLY A 208 4.61 -3.83 9.78
N VAL A 209 4.31 -5.12 9.78
CA VAL A 209 3.85 -5.84 10.99
C VAL A 209 4.92 -5.82 12.07
N ARG A 210 6.18 -6.08 11.70
CA ARG A 210 7.29 -6.04 12.65
C ARG A 210 7.41 -4.65 13.30
N ASN A 211 7.33 -3.58 12.51
CA ASN A 211 7.48 -2.24 13.07
C ASN A 211 6.30 -1.84 13.96
N ALA A 212 5.07 -2.15 13.50
CA ALA A 212 3.85 -1.90 14.25
C ALA A 212 3.81 -2.60 15.61
N SER A 213 4.32 -3.84 15.71
CA SER A 213 4.22 -4.65 16.93
C SER A 213 5.37 -4.46 17.93
N PHE A 214 6.59 -4.15 17.46
CA PHE A 214 7.79 -4.25 18.31
C PHE A 214 8.52 -2.93 18.56
N TYR A 215 8.14 -1.85 17.89
CA TYR A 215 8.86 -0.58 17.97
C TYR A 215 7.89 0.60 18.17
N PRO A 216 8.32 1.69 18.81
CA PRO A 216 7.55 2.92 18.84
C PRO A 216 7.39 3.46 17.42
N ASN A 217 6.17 3.87 17.07
CA ASN A 217 5.81 4.29 15.73
C ASN A 217 5.46 5.78 15.70
N THR A 218 5.77 6.43 14.58
CA THR A 218 5.40 7.83 14.31
C THR A 218 4.09 7.90 13.52
N PRO A 219 3.40 9.05 13.52
CA PRO A 219 2.25 9.27 12.64
C PRO A 219 2.57 9.00 11.17
N LEU A 220 3.76 9.37 10.69
CA LEU A 220 4.20 9.11 9.31
C LEU A 220 4.21 7.61 8.97
N PHE A 221 4.64 6.75 9.91
CA PHE A 221 4.61 5.31 9.74
C PHE A 221 3.18 4.79 9.58
N TYR A 222 2.25 5.21 10.44
CA TYR A 222 0.85 4.81 10.31
C TYR A 222 0.22 5.34 9.02
N ALA A 223 0.54 6.57 8.62
CA ALA A 223 0.09 7.13 7.35
C ALA A 223 0.52 6.25 6.17
N ALA A 224 1.79 5.83 6.12
CA ALA A 224 2.31 4.92 5.10
C ALA A 224 1.66 3.53 5.16
N MET A 225 1.47 2.98 6.36
CA MET A 225 0.87 1.66 6.56
C MET A 225 -0.58 1.60 6.07
N PHE A 226 -1.40 2.58 6.47
CA PHE A 226 -2.79 2.66 6.03
C PHE A 226 -2.90 3.07 4.56
N GLY A 227 -1.98 3.89 4.05
CA GLY A 227 -1.88 4.21 2.63
C GLY A 227 -1.57 2.97 1.78
N ALA A 228 -0.70 2.08 2.26
CA ALA A 228 -0.43 0.80 1.64
C ALA A 228 -1.65 -0.14 1.68
N ALA A 229 -2.34 -0.21 2.82
CA ALA A 229 -3.57 -0.98 2.95
C ALA A 229 -4.63 -0.50 1.95
N TRP A 230 -4.79 0.82 1.79
CA TRP A 230 -5.62 1.38 0.74
C TRP A 230 -5.16 0.96 -0.66
N LEU A 231 -3.87 1.09 -1.01
CA LEU A 231 -3.37 0.69 -2.33
C LEU A 231 -3.69 -0.78 -2.65
N VAL A 232 -3.51 -1.68 -1.69
CA VAL A 232 -3.86 -3.09 -1.87
C VAL A 232 -5.37 -3.27 -2.04
N MET A 233 -6.19 -2.66 -1.18
CA MET A 233 -7.64 -2.81 -1.23
C MET A 233 -8.27 -2.13 -2.45
N PHE A 234 -7.70 -1.03 -2.93
CA PHE A 234 -8.27 -0.24 -4.01
C PHE A 234 -7.72 -0.66 -5.38
N VAL A 235 -6.39 -0.69 -5.52
CA VAL A 235 -5.74 -0.95 -6.81
C VAL A 235 -5.63 -2.45 -7.07
N TRP A 236 -5.23 -3.24 -6.07
CA TRP A 236 -4.97 -4.66 -6.31
C TRP A 236 -6.23 -5.52 -6.27
N SER A 237 -7.30 -5.08 -5.60
CA SER A 237 -8.57 -5.82 -5.57
C SER A 237 -9.11 -6.08 -6.97
N ARG A 238 -9.00 -5.12 -7.90
CA ARG A 238 -9.36 -5.29 -9.31
C ARG A 238 -8.59 -6.44 -9.98
N ALA A 239 -7.32 -6.61 -9.63
CA ALA A 239 -6.47 -7.61 -10.24
C ALA A 239 -6.58 -8.99 -9.54
N LEU A 240 -7.00 -9.03 -8.29
CA LEU A 240 -6.99 -10.24 -7.44
C LEU A 240 -8.37 -10.87 -7.24
N LEU A 241 -9.45 -10.09 -7.37
CA LEU A 241 -10.80 -10.49 -6.98
C LEU A 241 -11.77 -10.36 -8.16
N ARG A 242 -12.88 -11.10 -8.07
CA ARG A 242 -14.02 -10.92 -8.98
C ARG A 242 -14.60 -9.53 -8.82
N GLU A 243 -15.16 -8.96 -9.89
CA GLU A 243 -15.65 -7.57 -9.93
C GLU A 243 -16.57 -7.19 -8.75
N SER A 244 -17.55 -8.04 -8.42
CA SER A 244 -18.49 -7.78 -7.33
C SER A 244 -17.84 -7.76 -5.94
N ILE A 245 -16.76 -8.51 -5.74
CA ILE A 245 -15.99 -8.51 -4.49
C ILE A 245 -14.99 -7.36 -4.51
N ALA A 246 -14.37 -7.09 -5.66
CA ALA A 246 -13.44 -5.98 -5.86
C ALA A 246 -14.13 -4.64 -5.56
N GLU A 247 -15.36 -4.42 -6.04
CA GLU A 247 -16.13 -3.20 -5.75
C GLU A 247 -16.33 -2.99 -4.24
N LYS A 248 -16.67 -4.05 -3.49
CA LYS A 248 -16.82 -3.99 -2.03
C LYS A 248 -15.48 -3.69 -1.34
N PHE A 249 -14.40 -4.33 -1.77
CA PHE A 249 -13.06 -4.07 -1.24
C PHE A 249 -12.59 -2.63 -1.52
N GLN A 250 -12.86 -2.11 -2.73
CA GLN A 250 -12.62 -0.72 -3.07
C GLN A 250 -13.43 0.20 -2.15
N ALA A 251 -14.72 -0.06 -1.93
CA ALA A 251 -15.53 0.76 -1.03
C ALA A 251 -14.99 0.73 0.41
N CYS A 252 -14.58 -0.44 0.91
CA CYS A 252 -13.95 -0.57 2.22
C CYS A 252 -12.58 0.13 2.30
N SER A 253 -11.90 0.39 1.18
CA SER A 253 -10.61 1.09 1.16
C SER A 253 -10.69 2.56 1.55
N ILE A 254 -11.91 3.14 1.57
CA ILE A 254 -12.14 4.52 2.01
C ILE A 254 -11.67 4.73 3.45
N PHE A 255 -11.86 3.74 4.33
CA PHE A 255 -11.46 3.81 5.74
C PHE A 255 -9.93 3.90 5.93
N PRO A 256 -9.11 2.97 5.42
CA PRO A 256 -7.66 3.10 5.54
C PRO A 256 -7.14 4.35 4.83
N ALA A 257 -7.75 4.80 3.72
CA ALA A 257 -7.36 6.06 3.11
C ALA A 257 -7.62 7.26 4.04
N LEU A 258 -8.80 7.36 4.66
CA LEU A 258 -9.11 8.42 5.61
C LEU A 258 -8.15 8.43 6.79
N ILE A 259 -7.88 7.26 7.38
CA ILE A 259 -6.93 7.11 8.48
C ILE A 259 -5.52 7.52 8.05
N SER A 260 -5.10 7.16 6.84
CA SER A 260 -3.81 7.56 6.27
C SER A 260 -3.68 9.09 6.17
N PHE A 261 -4.71 9.78 5.65
CA PHE A 261 -4.70 11.26 5.58
C PHE A 261 -4.72 11.91 6.96
N ALA A 262 -5.43 11.34 7.95
CA ALA A 262 -5.43 11.85 9.31
C ALA A 262 -4.04 11.80 9.95
N TYR A 263 -3.38 10.63 9.89
CA TYR A 263 -2.01 10.49 10.39
C TYR A 263 -0.98 11.29 9.58
N ALA A 264 -1.20 11.48 8.28
CA ALA A 264 -0.35 12.34 7.47
C ALA A 264 -0.42 13.80 7.92
N ALA A 265 -1.63 14.31 8.20
CA ALA A 265 -1.79 15.68 8.70
C ALA A 265 -1.11 15.88 10.07
N GLU A 266 -1.22 14.90 10.96
CA GLU A 266 -0.50 14.89 12.24
C GLU A 266 1.03 14.85 12.02
N ALA A 267 1.51 14.00 11.10
CA ALA A 267 2.94 13.88 10.79
C ALA A 267 3.55 15.19 10.27
N PHE A 268 2.79 15.97 9.50
CA PHE A 268 3.22 17.28 9.00
C PHE A 268 3.04 18.42 10.01
N GLY A 269 2.59 18.13 11.24
CA GLY A 269 2.38 19.13 12.28
C GLY A 269 1.31 20.16 11.90
N VAL A 270 0.26 19.74 11.19
CA VAL A 270 -0.84 20.62 10.83
C VAL A 270 -1.53 21.10 12.11
N ASP A 271 -1.58 22.43 12.30
CA ASP A 271 -2.29 23.07 13.41
C ASP A 271 -3.76 22.61 13.46
N ASP A 272 -4.27 22.34 14.67
CA ASP A 272 -5.63 21.88 14.95
C ASP A 272 -6.71 22.70 14.24
N ARG A 273 -6.48 24.02 14.07
CA ARG A 273 -7.39 24.94 13.36
C ARG A 273 -7.55 24.56 11.89
N PHE A 274 -6.51 23.99 11.28
CA PHE A 274 -6.45 23.60 9.88
C PHE A 274 -6.58 22.08 9.68
N ALA A 275 -6.64 21.28 10.74
CA ALA A 275 -6.65 19.82 10.66
C ALA A 275 -7.80 19.29 9.76
N ILE A 276 -9.03 19.73 10.00
CA ILE A 276 -10.21 19.27 9.23
C ILE A 276 -10.12 19.60 7.73
N PRO A 277 -9.84 20.85 7.29
CA PRO A 277 -9.66 21.13 5.87
C PRO A 277 -8.41 20.48 5.27
N ALA A 278 -7.31 20.39 6.02
CA ALA A 278 -6.07 19.75 5.55
C ALA A 278 -6.21 18.23 5.34
N ILE A 279 -7.08 17.56 6.10
CA ILE A 279 -7.42 16.15 5.88
C ILE A 279 -8.49 16.03 4.80
N GLY A 280 -9.60 16.76 4.97
CA GLY A 280 -10.81 16.54 4.20
C GLY A 280 -10.73 16.99 2.74
N VAL A 281 -10.06 18.11 2.44
CA VAL A 281 -9.95 18.59 1.05
C VAL A 281 -9.05 17.67 0.21
N PRO A 282 -7.82 17.31 0.64
CA PRO A 282 -7.02 16.33 -0.08
C PRO A 282 -7.70 14.96 -0.17
N PHE A 283 -8.36 14.50 0.89
CA PHE A 283 -9.09 13.24 0.87
C PHE A 283 -10.28 13.28 -0.11
N ALA A 284 -11.01 14.39 -0.19
CA ALA A 284 -12.06 14.57 -1.19
C ALA A 284 -11.51 14.55 -2.62
N GLY A 285 -10.40 15.25 -2.88
CA GLY A 285 -9.71 15.22 -4.17
C GLY A 285 -9.26 13.80 -4.54
N PHE A 286 -8.77 13.05 -3.56
CA PHE A 286 -8.38 11.66 -3.70
C PHE A 286 -9.54 10.71 -4.01
N LEU A 287 -10.68 10.86 -3.32
CA LEU A 287 -11.90 10.10 -3.63
C LEU A 287 -12.42 10.43 -5.03
N LEU A 288 -12.33 11.69 -5.45
CA LEU A 288 -12.70 12.11 -6.80
C LEU A 288 -11.79 11.45 -7.85
N ALA A 289 -10.47 11.44 -7.63
CA ALA A 289 -9.52 10.76 -8.49
C ALA A 289 -9.78 9.24 -8.55
N SER A 290 -10.01 8.62 -7.38
CA SER A 290 -10.36 7.20 -7.26
C SER A 290 -11.64 6.85 -8.02
N SER A 291 -12.61 7.78 -8.12
CA SER A 291 -13.86 7.55 -8.83
C SER A 291 -13.69 7.21 -10.33
N PHE A 292 -12.57 7.60 -10.95
CA PHE A 292 -12.27 7.30 -12.35
C PHE A 292 -11.68 5.89 -12.54
N SER A 293 -11.14 5.29 -11.49
CA SER A 293 -10.48 3.97 -11.52
C SER A 293 -11.29 2.88 -10.80
N ALA A 294 -12.47 3.22 -10.26
CA ALA A 294 -13.35 2.28 -9.59
C ALA A 294 -13.93 1.26 -10.58
N VAL A 295 -14.11 0.01 -10.14
CA VAL A 295 -14.70 -1.07 -10.96
C VAL A 295 -16.19 -0.80 -11.26
N GLY A 296 -16.89 -0.09 -10.37
CA GLY A 296 -18.30 0.29 -10.54
C GLY A 296 -18.51 1.68 -11.16
N SER A 297 -19.71 2.24 -10.98
CA SER A 297 -20.10 3.54 -11.57
C SER A 297 -19.28 4.75 -11.09
N GLY A 298 -18.49 4.61 -10.01
CA GLY A 298 -17.76 5.68 -9.34
C GLY A 298 -18.64 6.76 -8.68
N ARG A 299 -19.98 6.69 -8.84
CA ARG A 299 -20.92 7.72 -8.36
C ARG A 299 -20.87 7.90 -6.85
N GLY A 300 -20.73 6.81 -6.11
CA GLY A 300 -20.61 6.84 -4.64
C GLY A 300 -19.41 7.67 -4.19
N TYR A 301 -18.24 7.44 -4.79
CA TYR A 301 -17.02 8.19 -4.51
C TYR A 301 -17.16 9.68 -4.81
N ARG A 302 -17.76 10.03 -5.96
CA ARG A 302 -17.98 11.44 -6.34
C ARG A 302 -18.91 12.17 -5.38
N LYS A 303 -20.02 11.53 -4.98
CA LYS A 303 -20.95 12.08 -3.99
C LYS A 303 -20.27 12.27 -2.64
N LEU A 304 -19.57 11.25 -2.16
CA LEU A 304 -18.84 11.31 -0.89
C LEU A 304 -17.73 12.37 -0.92
N ALA A 305 -16.96 12.45 -2.01
CA ALA A 305 -15.95 13.50 -2.21
C ALA A 305 -16.56 14.90 -2.13
N SER A 306 -17.67 15.15 -2.85
CA SER A 306 -18.33 16.45 -2.81
C SER A 306 -18.88 16.79 -1.42
N PHE A 307 -19.42 15.81 -0.71
CA PHE A 307 -19.92 15.99 0.66
C PHE A 307 -18.79 16.33 1.62
N ILE A 308 -17.68 15.58 1.60
CA ILE A 308 -16.52 15.82 2.45
C ILE A 308 -15.90 17.19 2.15
N ALA A 309 -15.73 17.55 0.87
CA ALA A 309 -15.20 18.86 0.49
C ALA A 309 -16.05 20.02 1.04
N VAL A 310 -17.37 19.94 0.89
CA VAL A 310 -18.31 20.95 1.42
C VAL A 310 -18.29 20.97 2.95
N ALA A 311 -18.33 19.80 3.60
CA ALA A 311 -18.32 19.70 5.06
C ALA A 311 -17.01 20.27 5.65
N SER A 312 -15.86 19.92 5.08
CA SER A 312 -14.55 20.38 5.56
C SER A 312 -14.34 21.87 5.33
N CYS A 313 -14.68 22.39 4.15
CA CYS A 313 -14.59 23.83 3.88
C CYS A 313 -15.63 24.63 4.68
N GLY A 314 -16.84 24.10 4.84
CA GLY A 314 -17.90 24.70 5.65
C GLY A 314 -17.50 24.77 7.13
N HIS A 315 -16.97 23.69 7.68
CA HIS A 315 -16.41 23.68 9.04
C HIS A 315 -15.32 24.74 9.20
N TYR A 316 -14.39 24.83 8.25
CA TYR A 316 -13.30 25.81 8.30
C TYR A 316 -13.81 27.26 8.24
N LEU A 317 -14.79 27.54 7.39
CA LEU A 317 -15.46 28.85 7.30
C LEU A 317 -16.21 29.24 8.59
N LEU A 318 -16.89 28.28 9.22
CA LEU A 318 -17.73 28.54 10.40
C LEU A 318 -16.90 28.71 11.69
N HIS A 319 -15.86 27.90 11.88
CA HIS A 319 -15.10 27.89 13.12
C HIS A 319 -13.84 28.75 13.12
N VAL A 320 -13.13 28.84 11.99
CA VAL A 320 -11.88 29.62 11.89
C VAL A 320 -12.13 30.94 11.17
N GLY A 321 -12.89 30.89 10.07
CA GLY A 321 -13.18 32.06 9.27
C GLY A 321 -11.96 32.66 8.56
N GLY A 322 -12.07 33.93 8.17
CA GLY A 322 -10.99 34.69 7.52
C GLY A 322 -10.88 34.52 6.00
N THR A 323 -9.88 35.19 5.43
CA THR A 323 -9.61 35.23 3.98
C THR A 323 -9.13 33.88 3.44
N SER A 324 -8.36 33.12 4.23
CA SER A 324 -7.89 31.78 3.86
C SER A 324 -9.03 30.78 3.71
N ALA A 325 -10.00 30.79 4.64
CA ALA A 325 -11.15 29.87 4.59
C ALA A 325 -12.09 30.16 3.42
N SER A 326 -12.32 31.44 3.13
CA SER A 326 -13.11 31.86 1.97
C SER A 326 -12.38 31.60 0.64
N LEU A 327 -11.07 31.81 0.58
CA LEU A 327 -10.28 31.45 -0.60
C LEU A 327 -10.27 29.93 -0.85
N LEU A 328 -10.05 29.12 0.19
CA LEU A 328 -10.01 27.66 0.07
C LEU A 328 -11.37 27.11 -0.39
N SER A 329 -12.47 27.61 0.16
CA SER A 329 -13.83 27.22 -0.25
C SER A 329 -14.15 27.65 -1.69
N LEU A 330 -13.76 28.86 -2.10
CA LEU A 330 -13.90 29.33 -3.48
C LEU A 330 -13.15 28.43 -4.46
N LEU A 331 -11.87 28.15 -4.20
CA LEU A 331 -11.03 27.30 -5.04
C LEU A 331 -11.58 25.86 -5.10
N THR A 332 -11.95 25.29 -3.95
CA THR A 332 -12.52 23.95 -3.88
C THR A 332 -13.84 23.86 -4.63
N GLY A 333 -14.72 24.86 -4.47
CA GLY A 333 -15.99 24.95 -5.19
C GLY A 333 -15.78 25.07 -6.71
N ALA A 334 -14.83 25.90 -7.15
CA ALA A 334 -14.50 26.04 -8.57
C ALA A 334 -13.99 24.72 -9.19
N VAL A 335 -13.13 24.00 -8.47
CA VAL A 335 -12.66 22.66 -8.89
C VAL A 335 -13.83 21.67 -8.95
N LEU A 336 -14.75 21.68 -7.99
CA LEU A 336 -15.94 20.82 -8.01
C LEU A 336 -16.87 21.15 -9.19
N VAL A 337 -17.12 22.43 -9.48
CA VAL A 337 -17.91 22.86 -10.64
C VAL A 337 -17.25 22.42 -11.95
N ALA A 338 -15.95 22.66 -12.10
CA ALA A 338 -15.19 22.27 -13.27
C ALA A 338 -15.26 20.75 -13.51
N THR A 339 -14.98 19.96 -12.47
CA THR A 339 -15.01 18.49 -12.55
C THR A 339 -16.42 17.95 -12.76
N ALA A 340 -17.43 18.51 -12.10
CA ALA A 340 -18.82 18.11 -12.27
C ALA A 340 -19.35 18.40 -13.68
N SER A 341 -18.93 19.52 -14.28
CA SER A 341 -19.29 19.87 -15.67
C SER A 341 -18.69 18.87 -16.67
N ALA A 342 -17.47 18.41 -16.41
CA ALA A 342 -16.81 17.40 -17.24
C ALA A 342 -17.45 16.00 -17.10
N ILE A 343 -17.90 15.63 -15.89
CA ILE A 343 -18.48 14.31 -15.61
C ILE A 343 -20.01 14.29 -15.78
N GLN A 344 -20.65 15.46 -15.95
CA GLN A 344 -22.10 15.66 -16.05
C GLN A 344 -22.90 15.18 -14.81
N GLU A 345 -22.34 15.34 -13.61
CA GLU A 345 -22.99 14.91 -12.35
C GLU A 345 -23.61 16.10 -11.60
N ARG A 346 -24.95 16.17 -11.61
CA ARG A 346 -25.73 17.30 -11.04
C ARG A 346 -25.44 17.54 -9.55
N ASN A 347 -25.28 16.48 -8.76
CA ASN A 347 -25.07 16.61 -7.32
C ASN A 347 -23.72 17.27 -6.98
N VAL A 348 -22.66 16.88 -7.70
CA VAL A 348 -21.32 17.46 -7.50
C VAL A 348 -21.31 18.91 -7.98
N LEU A 349 -22.03 19.20 -9.07
CA LEU A 349 -22.18 20.55 -9.59
C LEU A 349 -22.88 21.47 -8.58
N ALA A 350 -24.01 21.04 -8.03
CA ALA A 350 -24.75 21.78 -7.03
C ALA A 350 -23.92 22.02 -5.77
N ALA A 351 -23.20 21.00 -5.29
CA ALA A 351 -22.29 21.13 -4.14
C ALA A 351 -21.18 22.16 -4.41
N GLY A 352 -20.55 22.13 -5.59
CA GLY A 352 -19.54 23.09 -5.99
C GLY A 352 -20.08 24.52 -6.08
N MET A 353 -21.25 24.72 -6.70
CA MET A 353 -21.90 26.02 -6.80
C MET A 353 -22.24 26.60 -5.43
N VAL A 354 -22.83 25.80 -4.54
CA VAL A 354 -23.15 26.22 -3.16
C VAL A 354 -21.87 26.61 -2.42
N LEU A 355 -20.82 25.79 -2.51
CA LEU A 355 -19.57 26.07 -1.83
C LEU A 355 -18.88 27.35 -2.35
N SER A 356 -18.85 27.55 -3.67
CA SER A 356 -18.33 28.78 -4.28
C SER A 356 -19.17 30.00 -3.89
N ALA A 357 -20.51 29.88 -3.88
CA ALA A 357 -21.39 30.99 -3.50
C ALA A 357 -21.18 31.38 -2.03
N VAL A 358 -21.13 30.41 -1.12
CA VAL A 358 -20.88 30.64 0.31
C VAL A 358 -19.49 31.26 0.53
N GLY A 359 -18.46 30.72 -0.12
CA GLY A 359 -17.10 31.28 -0.06
C GLY A 359 -17.04 32.72 -0.55
N MET A 360 -17.73 33.03 -1.66
CA MET A 360 -17.80 34.38 -2.23
C MET A 360 -18.50 35.35 -1.29
N LEU A 361 -19.67 34.97 -0.76
CA LEU A 361 -20.43 35.79 0.18
C LEU A 361 -19.63 36.10 1.45
N TYR A 362 -18.91 35.09 1.98
CA TYR A 362 -18.04 35.28 3.14
C TYR A 362 -16.89 36.24 2.82
N HIS A 363 -16.27 36.09 1.66
CA HIS A 363 -15.17 36.95 1.23
C HIS A 363 -15.61 38.40 0.99
N LEU A 364 -16.78 38.62 0.38
CA LEU A 364 -17.38 39.94 0.20
C LEU A 364 -17.71 40.60 1.53
N ARG A 365 -18.33 39.85 2.45
CA ARG A 365 -18.60 40.34 3.81
C ARG A 365 -17.30 40.78 4.48
N PHE A 366 -16.26 39.96 4.40
CA PHE A 366 -14.96 40.25 5.00
C PHE A 366 -14.32 41.50 4.39
N ALA A 367 -14.36 41.66 3.06
CA ALA A 367 -13.85 42.83 2.35
C ALA A 367 -14.59 44.12 2.71
N ILE A 368 -15.91 44.06 2.94
CA ILE A 368 -16.71 45.21 3.39
C ILE A 368 -16.35 45.59 4.83
N THR A 369 -16.16 44.61 5.71
CA THR A 369 -15.90 44.85 7.13
C THR A 369 -14.46 45.27 7.45
N LEU A 370 -13.49 44.73 6.72
CA LEU A 370 -12.08 45.10 6.85
C LEU A 370 -11.68 45.93 5.64
N TYR A 371 -11.78 47.26 5.74
CA TYR A 371 -11.18 48.22 4.82
C TYR A 371 -9.64 48.12 4.88
N SER A 372 -9.09 47.05 4.31
CA SER A 372 -7.66 46.79 4.24
C SER A 372 -7.30 46.31 2.84
N LEU A 373 -6.06 46.52 2.40
CA LEU A 373 -5.59 46.14 1.06
C LEU A 373 -5.59 44.61 0.82
N SER A 374 -5.56 43.81 1.88
CA SER A 374 -5.36 42.35 1.81
C SER A 374 -6.55 41.58 1.19
N PRO A 375 -7.82 41.78 1.61
CA PRO A 375 -8.98 41.11 1.02
C PRO A 375 -9.23 41.40 -0.46
N TRP A 376 -8.92 42.62 -0.93
CA TRP A 376 -9.09 42.99 -2.33
C TRP A 376 -8.11 42.23 -3.23
N LEU A 377 -6.84 42.10 -2.80
CA LEU A 377 -5.83 41.35 -3.53
C LEU A 377 -6.20 39.86 -3.61
N SER A 378 -6.71 39.26 -2.54
CA SER A 378 -7.16 37.86 -2.56
C SER A 378 -8.35 37.63 -3.49
N LEU A 379 -9.31 38.57 -3.60
CA LEU A 379 -10.39 38.50 -4.58
C LEU A 379 -9.87 38.55 -6.01
N ALA A 380 -8.95 39.47 -6.30
CA ALA A 380 -8.36 39.60 -7.63
C ALA A 380 -7.64 38.30 -8.03
N VAL A 381 -6.81 37.75 -7.14
CA VAL A 381 -6.09 36.49 -7.38
C VAL A 381 -7.07 35.32 -7.56
N ALA A 382 -8.08 35.20 -6.70
CA ALA A 382 -9.10 34.16 -6.83
C ALA A 382 -9.85 34.26 -8.17
N GLY A 383 -10.24 35.47 -8.57
CA GLY A 383 -10.89 35.72 -9.85
C GLY A 383 -10.03 35.31 -11.04
N ILE A 384 -8.74 35.69 -11.04
CA ILE A 384 -7.77 35.28 -12.07
C ILE A 384 -7.67 33.75 -12.15
N VAL A 385 -7.54 33.07 -11.01
CA VAL A 385 -7.46 31.60 -10.98
C VAL A 385 -8.74 30.94 -11.52
N VAL A 386 -9.92 31.45 -11.17
CA VAL A 386 -11.20 30.94 -11.69
C VAL A 386 -11.30 31.12 -13.21
N VAL A 387 -10.92 32.28 -13.74
CA VAL A 387 -10.90 32.54 -15.19
C VAL A 387 -9.91 31.61 -15.91
N MET A 388 -8.72 31.40 -15.33
CA MET A 388 -7.74 30.45 -15.87
C MET A 388 -8.27 29.01 -15.87
N LEU A 389 -8.89 28.56 -14.77
CA LEU A 389 -9.49 27.23 -14.68
C LEU A 389 -10.61 27.05 -15.71
N SER A 390 -11.46 28.05 -15.91
CA SER A 390 -12.51 28.03 -16.93
C SER A 390 -11.92 27.87 -18.35
N THR A 391 -10.85 28.60 -18.66
CA THR A 391 -10.15 28.50 -19.95
C THR A 391 -9.53 27.11 -20.16
N VAL A 392 -8.92 26.53 -19.12
CA VAL A 392 -8.36 25.16 -19.17
C VAL A 392 -9.45 24.15 -19.43
N VAL A 393 -10.60 24.25 -18.74
CA VAL A 393 -11.73 23.35 -18.95
C VAL A 393 -12.22 23.44 -20.39
N GLU A 394 -12.40 24.64 -20.93
CA GLU A 394 -12.87 24.83 -22.31
C GLU A 394 -11.88 24.24 -23.34
N ARG A 395 -10.58 24.49 -23.16
CA ARG A 395 -9.53 24.02 -24.06
C ARG A 395 -9.42 22.50 -24.07
N TYR A 396 -9.50 21.86 -22.90
CA TYR A 396 -9.32 20.42 -22.75
C TYR A 396 -10.64 19.63 -22.75
N HIS A 397 -11.80 20.30 -22.85
CA HIS A 397 -13.11 19.64 -22.80
C HIS A 397 -13.22 18.51 -23.84
N ARG A 398 -12.84 18.77 -25.09
CA ARG A 398 -12.88 17.77 -26.17
C ARG A 398 -11.93 16.59 -25.90
N THR A 399 -10.76 16.85 -25.32
CA THR A 399 -9.79 15.81 -24.97
C THR A 399 -10.27 14.98 -23.80
N LEU A 400 -10.86 15.60 -22.77
CA LEU A 400 -11.43 14.91 -21.62
C LEU A 400 -12.62 14.03 -22.02
N VAL A 401 -13.51 14.53 -22.88
CA VAL A 401 -14.63 13.74 -23.42
C VAL A 401 -14.11 12.58 -24.27
N ARG A 402 -13.10 12.80 -25.13
CA ARG A 402 -12.48 11.72 -25.93
C ARG A 402 -11.76 10.70 -25.06
N LEU A 403 -11.02 11.11 -24.03
CA LEU A 403 -10.35 10.21 -23.10
C LEU A 403 -11.36 9.40 -22.30
N HIS A 404 -12.47 10.01 -21.87
CA HIS A 404 -13.54 9.29 -21.19
C HIS A 404 -14.24 8.28 -22.11
N GLY A 405 -14.56 8.69 -23.35
CA GLY A 405 -15.15 7.81 -24.35
C GLY A 405 -14.22 6.65 -24.73
N SER A 406 -12.93 6.92 -24.91
CA SER A 406 -11.92 5.92 -25.27
C SER A 406 -11.61 4.99 -24.11
N ALA A 407 -11.52 5.50 -22.87
CA ALA A 407 -11.35 4.67 -21.68
C ALA A 407 -12.57 3.80 -21.45
N SER A 408 -13.79 4.33 -21.61
CA SER A 408 -15.02 3.55 -21.47
C SER A 408 -15.18 2.49 -22.58
N ALA A 409 -14.81 2.82 -23.82
CA ALA A 409 -14.83 1.86 -24.93
C ALA A 409 -13.74 0.78 -24.81
N ALA A 410 -12.52 1.16 -24.39
CA ALA A 410 -11.46 0.21 -24.08
C ALA A 410 -11.88 -0.70 -22.92
N LEU A 411 -12.52 -0.17 -21.88
CA LEU A 411 -13.04 -0.96 -20.76
C LEU A 411 -14.17 -1.92 -21.19
N LYS A 412 -15.05 -1.53 -22.13
CA LYS A 412 -16.10 -2.41 -22.67
C LYS A 412 -15.59 -3.50 -23.61
N ASN A 413 -14.51 -3.24 -24.34
CA ASN A 413 -13.89 -4.25 -25.20
C ASN A 413 -12.96 -5.21 -24.43
N TRP A 414 -12.77 -4.99 -23.13
CA TRP A 414 -11.97 -5.81 -22.24
C TRP A 414 -12.82 -6.75 -21.35
N SER A 415 -14.15 -6.67 -21.46
CA SER A 415 -15.11 -7.67 -20.97
C SER A 415 -15.54 -8.59 -22.10
#